data_AF-A0A1I7FAB3-F1
#
_entry.id   AF-A0A1I7FAB3-F1
#
_cell.length_a   1.000
_cell.length_b   1.000
_cell.length_c   1.000
_cell.angle_alpha   90.00
_cell.angle_beta   90.00
_cell.angle_gamma   90.00
#
_symmetry.space_group_name_H-M   'P 1'
#
loop_
_entity.id
_entity.type
_entity.pdbx_description
1 polymer ?
#
loop_
_entity_poly.entity_id
_entity_poly.type
_entity_poly.pdbx_seq_one_letter_code
_entity_poly.pdbx_strand_id
1 'polypeptide(L)' 'MDLGPHAAFILGAYGFTALVILGLVAHAFLDRRAQERALARLAQEPAPRGRR' A
#
# COMPACT_ATOMS: atom_id res chain seq x y z
N MET A 1 33.00 -8.96 11.53
CA MET A 1 32.82 -7.61 11.00
C MET A 1 32.16 -6.76 12.08
N ASP A 2 32.95 -6.28 13.04
CA ASP A 2 32.46 -5.32 14.04
C ASP A 2 32.31 -3.97 13.35
N LEU A 3 31.08 -3.65 12.96
CA LEU A 3 30.73 -2.56 12.06
C LEU A 3 30.74 -1.19 12.79
N GLY A 4 31.47 -1.08 13.91
CA GLY A 4 31.56 0.09 14.77
C GLY A 4 30.29 0.34 15.61
N PRO A 5 30.36 1.18 16.66
CA PRO A 5 29.27 1.40 17.62
C PRO A 5 27.95 1.92 17.02
N HIS A 6 27.97 2.42 15.79
CA HIS A 6 26.81 3.03 15.11
C HIS A 6 26.13 2.10 14.11
N ALA A 7 26.69 0.94 13.80
CA ALA A 7 26.10 0.04 12.81
C ALA A 7 24.73 -0.50 13.20
N ALA A 8 24.53 -0.80 14.49
CA ALA A 8 23.22 -1.22 14.99
C ALA A 8 22.18 -0.11 14.78
N PHE A 9 22.57 1.15 14.94
CA PHE A 9 21.70 2.30 14.70
C PHE A 9 21.37 2.46 13.21
N ILE A 10 22.37 2.37 12.33
CA ILE A 10 22.17 2.45 10.87
C ILE A 10 21.24 1.33 10.40
N LEU A 11 21.54 0.09 10.79
CA LEU A 11 20.75 -1.07 10.39
C LEU A 11 19.32 -0.99 10.96
N GLY A 12 19.17 -0.53 12.20
CA GLY A 12 17.86 -0.31 12.82
C GLY A 12 17.06 0.78 12.10
N ALA A 13 17.68 1.92 11.78
CA ALA A 13 17.04 3.03 11.07
C ALA A 13 16.58 2.61 9.67
N TYR A 14 17.48 2.03 8.87
CA TYR A 14 17.13 1.54 7.53
C TYR A 14 16.11 0.40 7.57
N GLY A 15 16.24 -0.53 8.53
CA GLY A 15 15.28 -1.61 8.73
C GLY A 15 13.88 -1.09 9.07
N PHE A 16 13.79 -0.12 9.98
CA PHE A 16 12.53 0.51 10.35
C PHE A 16 11.93 1.29 9.17
N THR A 17 12.74 2.08 8.45
CA THR A 17 12.28 2.79 7.25
C THR A 17 11.75 1.82 6.20
N ALA A 18 12.46 0.72 5.93
CA ALA A 18 12.01 -0.31 5.00
C ALA A 18 10.68 -0.95 5.45
N LEU A 19 10.53 -1.23 6.74
CA LEU A 19 9.30 -1.77 7.32
C LEU A 19 8.12 -0.82 7.13
N VAL A 20 8.30 0.48 7.40
CA VAL A 20 7.26 1.51 7.20
C VAL A 20 6.86 1.59 5.73
N ILE A 21 7.83 1.65 4.81
CA ILE A 21 7.56 1.70 3.37
C ILE A 21 6.80 0.46 2.92
N LEU A 22 7.24 -0.73 3.33
CA LEU A 22 6.55 -1.99 3.00
C LEU A 22 5.13 -2.02 3.55
N GLY A 23 4.91 -1.52 4.77
CA GLY A 23 3.57 -1.39 5.36
C GLY A 23 2.65 -0.48 4.54
N LEU A 24 3.15 0.68 4.12
CA LEU A 24 2.39 1.62 3.28
C LEU A 24 2.07 1.02 1.91
N VAL A 25 3.05 0.36 1.29
CA VAL A 25 2.86 -0.31 0.00
C VAL A 25 1.81 -1.42 0.12
N ALA A 26 1.93 -2.29 1.13
CA ALA A 26 0.96 -3.34 1.37
C ALA A 26 -0.45 -2.79 1.61
N HIS A 27 -0.57 -1.72 2.40
CA HIS A 27 -1.83 -1.05 2.66
C HIS A 27 -2.44 -0.48 1.38
N ALA A 28 -1.66 0.22 0.55
CA ALA A 28 -2.11 0.77 -0.72
C ALA A 28 -2.59 -0.31 -1.70
N PHE A 29 -1.94 -1.49 -1.71
CA PHE A 29 -2.40 -2.63 -2.51
C PHE A 29 -3.74 -3.19 -2.03
N LEU A 30 -3.91 -3.32 -0.71
CA LEU A 30 -5.17 -3.79 -0.13
C LEU A 30 -6.31 -2.81 -0.41
N ASP A 31 -6.04 -1.52 -0.28
CA ASP A 31 -7.01 -0.46 -0.53
C ASP A 31 -7.42 -0.43 -2.02
N ARG A 32 -6.45 -0.50 -2.94
CA ARG A 32 -6.73 -0.62 -4.37
C ARG A 32 -7.62 -1.81 -4.70
N ARG A 33 -7.37 -2.97 -4.09
CA ARG A 33 -8.25 -4.15 -4.29
C ARG A 33 -9.67 -3.92 -3.80
N ALA A 34 -9.87 -3.15 -2.74
CA ALA A 34 -11.20 -2.79 -2.28
C ALA A 34 -11.89 -1.82 -3.25
N GLN A 35 -11.16 -0.82 -3.75
CA GLN A 35 -11.66 0.12 -4.76
C GLN A 35 -12.02 -0.58 -6.07
N GLU A 36 -11.16 -1.47 -6.57
CA GLU A 36 -11.42 -2.24 -7.79
C GLU A 36 -12.67 -3.12 -7.66
N ARG A 37 -12.89 -3.75 -6.50
CA ARG A 37 -14.12 -4.51 -6.24
C ARG A 37 -15.36 -3.62 -6.23
N ALA A 38 -15.28 -2.43 -5.67
CA ALA A 38 -16.38 -1.47 -5.69
C ALA A 38 -16.69 -0.99 -7.11
N LEU A 39 -15.66 -0.66 -7.89
CA LEU A 39 -15.78 -0.30 -9.31
C LEU A 39 -16.36 -1.44 -10.14
N ALA A 40 -15.93 -2.69 -9.91
CA ALA A 40 -16.45 -3.86 -10.61
C ALA A 40 -17.95 -4.10 -10.33
N ARG A 41 -18.42 -3.80 -9.11
CA ARG A 41 -19.86 -3.84 -8.79
C ARG A 41 -20.63 -2.76 -9.55
N LEU A 42 -20.12 -1.53 -9.57
CA LEU A 42 -20.75 -0.41 -10.29
C LEU A 42 -20.77 -0.61 -11.81
N ALA A 43 -19.74 -1.25 -12.37
CA ALA A 43 -19.69 -1.58 -13.80
C ALA A 43 -20.69 -2.66 -14.23
N GLN A 44 -21.12 -3.51 -13.29
CA GLN A 44 -22.17 -4.51 -13.52
C GLN A 44 -23.58 -3.94 -13.32
N GLU A 45 -23.71 -2.84 -12.58
CA GLU A 45 -24.93 -2.05 -12.55
C GLU A 45 -25.11 -1.38 -13.93
N PRO A 46 -26.20 -1.64 -14.66
CA PRO A 46 -26.44 -0.95 -15.93
C PRO A 46 -26.49 0.53 -15.65
N ALA A 47 -25.57 1.30 -16.25
CA ALA A 47 -25.51 2.75 -16.06
C ALA A 47 -26.93 3.32 -16.21
N PRO A 48 -27.44 4.10 -15.24
CA PRO A 48 -28.76 4.67 -15.34
C PRO A 48 -28.78 5.48 -16.64
N ARG A 49 -29.61 5.06 -17.60
CA ARG A 49 -29.78 5.75 -18.88
C ARG A 49 -30.13 7.19 -18.54
N GLY A 50 -29.14 8.06 -18.71
CA GLY A 50 -29.30 9.49 -18.60
C GLY A 50 -30.43 9.89 -19.53
N ARG A 51 -31.53 10.32 -18.93
CA ARG A 51 -32.69 10.85 -19.63
C ARG A 51 -32.36 12.27 -20.07
N ARG A 52 -31.70 12.43 -21.22
CA ARG A 52 -31.75 13.65 -22.05
C ARG A 52 -31.48 13.31 -23.51
#